data_AF-A0A932W9Z9-F1
#
_entry.id   AF-A0A932W9Z9-F1
#
_cell.length_a   1.000
_cell.length_b   1.000
_cell.length_c   1.000
_cell.angle_alpha   90.00
_cell.angle_beta   90.00
_cell.angle_gamma   90.00
#
_symmetry.space_group_name_H-M   'P 1'
#
loop_
_entity.id
_entity.type
_entity.pdbx_description
1 polymer ?
#
loop_
_entity_poly.entity_id
_entity_poly.type
_entity_poly.pdbx_seq_one_letter_code
_entity_poly.pdbx_strand_id
1 'polypeptide(L)'
;MQHKLIRMIRPLFNQVILATHSVEIIEASAPEDILVIERDAPESRFAGTQPAVQRLIDRLGGRYNINLARLGRAKKFIAVEGKDLQILNQFHCLLYPDRDPLTNVPNMPIGGWGGWQHAVSSPVVLHNAIGQELKVYCFLDSDYHLPEQIEERYVDAKAKNVELHVWRRKEIENYLLDPSVLHRLISARSRKGVQAPTVAEVENKVGEIVDTFYATVVKGFGPKSPSVSHSGHSLCLENFDLTKSRLRFGAC
;
A
#
# COMPACT_ATOMS: atom_id res chain seq x y z
N MET A 1 -24.72 -16.61 1.86
CA MET A 1 -25.75 -16.20 2.85
C MET A 1 -25.21 -16.25 4.30
N GLN A 2 -24.21 -17.10 4.58
CA GLN A 2 -23.74 -17.35 5.96
C GLN A 2 -22.73 -16.31 6.47
N HIS A 3 -22.00 -15.63 5.59
CA HIS A 3 -21.05 -14.56 5.97
C HIS A 3 -21.69 -13.34 6.68
N LYS A 4 -22.98 -13.05 6.44
CA LYS A 4 -23.70 -11.93 7.08
C LYS A 4 -23.86 -12.18 8.57
N LEU A 5 -23.99 -13.44 8.95
CA LEU A 5 -24.07 -13.88 10.34
C LEU A 5 -22.79 -13.56 11.10
N ILE A 6 -21.61 -13.85 10.53
CA ILE A 6 -20.32 -13.56 11.17
C ILE A 6 -20.12 -12.07 11.41
N ARG A 7 -20.50 -11.24 10.44
CA ARG A 7 -20.40 -9.76 10.57
C ARG A 7 -21.33 -9.22 11.64
N MET A 8 -22.49 -9.84 11.85
CA MET A 8 -23.44 -9.45 12.89
C MET A 8 -23.02 -9.94 14.28
N ILE A 9 -22.33 -11.08 14.37
CA ILE A 9 -21.97 -11.70 15.66
C ILE A 9 -20.63 -11.17 16.19
N ARG A 10 -19.63 -10.91 15.33
CA ARG A 10 -18.30 -10.43 15.75
C ARG A 10 -18.33 -9.19 16.67
N PRO A 11 -19.19 -8.17 16.44
CA PRO A 11 -19.25 -6.99 17.32
C PRO A 11 -19.93 -7.26 18.67
N LEU A 12 -20.72 -8.34 18.78
CA LEU A 12 -21.55 -8.62 19.96
C LEU A 12 -20.79 -9.33 21.07
N PHE A 13 -19.64 -9.93 20.75
CA PHE A 13 -18.88 -10.77 21.69
C PHE A 13 -17.38 -10.50 21.57
N ASN A 14 -16.68 -10.49 22.71
CA ASN A 14 -15.23 -10.29 22.76
C ASN A 14 -14.44 -11.41 22.07
N GLN A 15 -15.01 -12.63 22.01
CA GLN A 15 -14.41 -13.78 21.34
C GLN A 15 -15.52 -14.66 20.76
N VAL A 16 -15.36 -15.09 19.50
CA VAL A 16 -16.29 -15.97 18.81
C VAL A 16 -15.50 -17.14 18.24
N ILE A 17 -15.81 -18.35 18.69
CA ILE A 17 -15.24 -19.60 18.16
C ILE A 17 -16.32 -20.29 17.33
N LEU A 18 -16.00 -20.59 16.08
CA LEU A 18 -16.95 -21.20 15.15
C LEU A 18 -16.31 -22.40 14.45
N ALA A 19 -16.90 -23.57 14.64
CA ALA A 19 -16.58 -24.76 13.85
C ALA A 19 -17.37 -24.71 12.54
N THR A 20 -16.68 -24.79 11.40
CA THR A 20 -17.31 -24.62 10.07
C THR A 20 -16.54 -25.35 8.97
N HIS A 21 -17.29 -25.88 8.00
CA HIS A 21 -16.77 -26.34 6.71
C HIS A 21 -17.19 -25.41 5.56
N SER A 22 -17.89 -24.31 5.87
CA SER A 22 -18.39 -23.38 4.88
C SER A 22 -17.25 -22.54 4.31
N VAL A 23 -16.96 -22.72 3.03
CA VAL A 23 -15.98 -21.92 2.29
C VAL A 23 -16.30 -20.43 2.41
N GLU A 24 -17.58 -20.02 2.38
CA GLU A 24 -17.99 -18.61 2.53
C GLU A 24 -17.52 -17.99 3.86
N ILE A 25 -17.50 -18.79 4.92
CA ILE A 25 -17.11 -18.36 6.27
C ILE A 25 -15.59 -18.32 6.41
N ILE A 26 -14.92 -19.34 5.87
CA ILE A 26 -13.46 -19.44 5.84
C ILE A 26 -12.88 -18.26 5.04
N GLU A 27 -13.46 -17.94 3.88
CA GLU A 27 -13.04 -16.81 3.05
C GLU A 27 -13.24 -15.44 3.71
N ALA A 28 -14.24 -15.30 4.58
CA ALA A 28 -14.57 -14.06 5.28
C ALA A 28 -13.73 -13.85 6.55
N SER A 29 -12.88 -14.81 6.91
CA SER A 29 -12.04 -14.78 8.11
C SER A 29 -10.58 -14.48 7.74
N ALA A 30 -9.83 -13.86 8.66
CA ALA A 30 -8.40 -13.65 8.47
C ALA A 30 -7.64 -15.00 8.53
N PRO A 31 -6.55 -15.20 7.77
CA PRO A 31 -5.77 -16.44 7.80
C PRO A 31 -5.29 -16.87 9.20
N GLU A 32 -4.95 -15.90 10.04
CA GLU A 32 -4.56 -16.05 11.43
C GLU A 32 -5.72 -16.42 12.37
N ASP A 33 -6.97 -16.20 11.96
CA ASP A 33 -8.17 -16.58 12.73
C ASP A 33 -8.61 -18.04 12.43
N ILE A 34 -7.98 -18.72 11.46
CA ILE A 34 -8.42 -20.03 10.98
C ILE A 34 -7.55 -21.14 11.58
N LEU A 35 -8.10 -21.87 12.54
CA LEU A 35 -7.51 -23.09 13.09
C LEU A 35 -7.99 -24.30 12.28
N VAL A 36 -7.05 -25.05 11.70
CA VAL A 36 -7.34 -26.25 10.92
C VAL A 36 -7.30 -27.48 11.83
N ILE A 37 -8.39 -28.24 11.83
CA ILE A 37 -8.53 -29.49 12.56
C ILE A 37 -8.62 -30.63 11.54
N GLU A 38 -7.60 -31.50 11.53
CA GLU A 38 -7.55 -32.70 10.70
C GLU A 38 -7.59 -33.93 11.59
N ARG A 39 -8.37 -34.95 11.19
CA ARG A 39 -8.52 -36.18 11.98
C ARG A 39 -7.21 -36.95 12.11
N ASP A 40 -6.42 -36.93 11.04
CA ASP A 40 -5.18 -37.72 10.93
C ASP A 40 -3.94 -36.92 11.36
N ALA A 41 -4.12 -35.66 11.76
CA ALA A 41 -3.04 -34.82 12.27
C ALA A 41 -2.96 -34.92 13.80
N PRO A 42 -1.76 -35.10 14.38
CA PRO A 42 -1.58 -35.16 15.83
C PRO A 42 -1.79 -33.79 16.51
N GLU A 43 -1.75 -32.70 15.75
CA GLU A 43 -1.89 -31.32 16.24
C GLU A 43 -2.69 -30.46 15.27
N SER A 44 -3.51 -29.55 15.80
CA SER A 44 -4.17 -28.51 15.02
C SER A 44 -3.26 -27.30 14.82
N ARG A 45 -3.29 -26.70 13.63
CA ARG A 45 -2.43 -25.57 13.28
C ARG A 45 -3.24 -24.45 12.63
N PHE A 46 -2.84 -23.21 12.90
CA PHE A 46 -3.41 -22.07 12.20
C PHE A 46 -2.96 -22.06 10.73
N ALA A 47 -3.86 -21.64 9.83
CA ALA A 47 -3.51 -21.50 8.42
C ALA A 47 -2.40 -20.44 8.25
N GLY A 48 -2.53 -19.29 8.93
CA GLY A 48 -1.50 -18.27 9.11
C GLY A 48 -1.04 -17.54 7.84
N THR A 49 -1.41 -18.04 6.66
CA THR A 49 -1.02 -17.49 5.36
C THR A 49 -2.13 -17.73 4.34
N GLN A 50 -2.30 -16.80 3.40
CA GLN A 50 -3.29 -16.89 2.33
C GLN A 50 -3.16 -18.18 1.47
N PRO A 51 -1.95 -18.65 1.09
CA PRO A 51 -1.81 -19.91 0.34
C PRO A 51 -2.26 -21.15 1.13
N ALA A 52 -2.11 -21.14 2.46
CA ALA A 52 -2.59 -22.24 3.31
C ALA A 52 -4.12 -22.29 3.34
N VAL A 53 -4.78 -21.13 3.39
CA VAL A 53 -6.24 -21.02 3.31
C VAL A 53 -6.76 -21.50 1.94
N GLN A 54 -6.04 -21.20 0.84
CA GLN A 54 -6.39 -21.72 -0.49
C GLN A 54 -6.35 -23.25 -0.54
N ARG A 55 -5.26 -23.87 -0.06
CA ARG A 55 -5.15 -25.34 0.00
C ARG A 55 -6.25 -25.98 0.85
N LEU A 56 -6.67 -25.32 1.93
CA LEU A 56 -7.79 -25.79 2.77
C LEU A 56 -9.11 -25.81 1.98
N ILE A 57 -9.39 -24.76 1.22
CA ILE A 57 -10.62 -24.64 0.42
C ILE A 57 -10.61 -25.61 -0.77
N ASP A 58 -9.47 -25.82 -1.40
CA ASP A 58 -9.30 -26.80 -2.48
C ASP A 58 -9.59 -28.23 -1.97
N ARG A 59 -9.15 -28.57 -0.75
CA ARG A 59 -9.43 -29.86 -0.07
C ARG A 59 -10.89 -30.04 0.32
N LEU A 60 -11.60 -28.97 0.65
CA LEU A 60 -13.03 -28.97 0.98
C LEU A 60 -13.93 -29.06 -0.27
N GLY A 61 -13.36 -29.19 -1.47
CA GLY A 61 -14.08 -29.39 -2.72
C GLY A 61 -14.32 -28.11 -3.55
N GLY A 62 -13.66 -27.00 -3.20
CA GLY A 62 -13.78 -25.75 -3.94
C GLY A 62 -12.89 -25.71 -5.18
N ARG A 63 -13.48 -25.77 -6.38
CA ARG A 63 -12.81 -25.40 -7.65
C ARG A 63 -12.69 -23.87 -7.83
N TYR A 64 -12.54 -23.12 -6.75
CA TYR A 64 -12.61 -21.66 -6.76
C TYR A 64 -11.34 -21.07 -6.17
N ASN A 65 -10.56 -20.39 -7.01
CA ASN A 65 -9.45 -19.55 -6.57
C ASN A 65 -10.03 -18.40 -5.75
N ILE A 66 -9.71 -18.33 -4.45
CA ILE A 66 -10.26 -17.37 -3.49
C ILE A 66 -10.04 -15.93 -3.96
N ASN A 67 -8.93 -15.68 -4.66
CA ASN A 67 -8.68 -14.36 -5.24
C ASN A 67 -9.70 -14.04 -6.34
N LEU A 68 -10.05 -14.99 -7.20
CA LEU A 68 -11.09 -14.81 -8.23
C LEU A 68 -12.49 -14.69 -7.61
N ALA A 69 -12.80 -15.46 -6.57
CA ALA A 69 -14.07 -15.36 -5.85
C ALA A 69 -14.22 -14.01 -5.10
N ARG A 70 -13.15 -13.55 -4.44
CA ARG A 70 -13.07 -12.21 -3.84
C ARG A 70 -13.14 -11.11 -4.89
N LEU A 71 -12.48 -11.28 -6.05
CA LEU A 71 -12.53 -10.33 -7.17
C LEU A 71 -13.94 -10.21 -7.75
N GLY A 72 -14.61 -11.33 -8.03
CA GLY A 72 -15.98 -11.34 -8.55
C GLY A 72 -16.99 -10.70 -7.59
N ARG A 73 -16.76 -10.78 -6.27
CA ARG A 73 -17.61 -10.15 -5.25
C ARG A 73 -17.28 -8.68 -5.02
N ALA A 74 -16.00 -8.33 -4.90
CA ALA A 74 -15.55 -6.97 -4.64
C ALA A 74 -15.75 -6.06 -5.85
N LYS A 75 -15.67 -6.63 -7.07
CA LYS A 75 -15.65 -5.91 -8.36
C LYS A 75 -14.58 -4.81 -8.41
N LYS A 76 -13.59 -4.94 -7.53
CA LYS A 76 -12.53 -3.97 -7.26
C LYS A 76 -11.22 -4.70 -7.12
N PHE A 77 -10.17 -4.10 -7.66
CA PHE A 77 -8.81 -4.61 -7.61
C PHE A 77 -7.86 -3.46 -7.30
N ILE A 78 -6.86 -3.71 -6.46
CA ILE A 78 -5.89 -2.69 -6.04
C ILE A 78 -4.49 -3.06 -6.52
N ALA A 79 -3.88 -2.22 -7.33
CA ALA A 79 -2.47 -2.28 -7.68
C ALA A 79 -1.68 -1.26 -6.84
N VAL A 80 -0.57 -1.70 -6.26
CA VAL A 80 0.37 -0.87 -5.47
C VAL A 80 1.79 -1.15 -5.93
N GLU A 81 2.75 -0.26 -5.67
CA GLU A 81 4.12 -0.47 -6.14
C GLU A 81 4.76 -1.67 -5.46
N GLY A 82 4.59 -1.76 -4.13
CA GLY A 82 5.15 -2.84 -3.34
C GLY A 82 4.33 -3.15 -2.10
N LYS A 83 4.79 -2.66 -0.95
CA LYS A 83 4.21 -2.98 0.38
C LYS A 83 3.27 -1.89 0.89
N ASP A 84 2.99 -0.89 0.06
CA ASP A 84 2.29 0.34 0.39
C ASP A 84 0.88 0.07 0.91
N LEU A 85 0.27 -1.03 0.46
CA LEU A 85 -1.03 -1.49 0.95
C LEU A 85 -1.04 -1.70 2.47
N GLN A 86 0.07 -2.10 3.08
CA GLN A 86 0.17 -2.26 4.53
C GLN A 86 0.04 -0.93 5.26
N ILE A 87 0.64 0.14 4.71
CA ILE A 87 0.54 1.50 5.24
C ILE A 87 -0.88 2.03 5.01
N LEU A 88 -1.40 1.88 3.79
CA LEU A 88 -2.76 2.30 3.44
C LEU A 88 -3.83 1.62 4.28
N ASN A 89 -3.67 0.32 4.54
CA ASN A 89 -4.63 -0.43 5.36
C ASN A 89 -4.66 0.08 6.80
N GLN A 90 -3.52 0.48 7.37
CA GLN A 90 -3.49 1.09 8.71
C GLN A 90 -4.28 2.39 8.74
N PHE A 91 -4.05 3.28 7.77
CA PHE A 91 -4.83 4.52 7.65
C PHE A 91 -6.32 4.23 7.43
N HIS A 92 -6.66 3.26 6.59
CA HIS A 92 -8.04 2.86 6.33
C HIS A 92 -8.74 2.39 7.62
N CYS A 93 -8.12 1.49 8.39
CA CYS A 93 -8.70 1.00 9.64
C CYS A 93 -8.85 2.10 10.71
N LEU A 94 -7.95 3.08 10.73
CA LEU A 94 -8.04 4.23 11.64
C LEU A 94 -9.16 5.19 11.25
N LEU A 95 -9.30 5.50 9.96
CA LEU A 95 -10.28 6.47 9.45
C LEU A 95 -11.69 5.87 9.30
N TYR A 96 -11.78 4.56 9.07
CA TYR A 96 -13.02 3.85 8.78
C TYR A 96 -13.09 2.53 9.58
N PRO A 97 -13.20 2.58 10.92
CA PRO A 97 -13.17 1.40 11.77
C PRO A 97 -14.33 0.43 11.51
N ASP A 98 -15.46 0.93 11.00
CA ASP A 98 -16.66 0.13 10.72
C ASP A 98 -16.62 -0.56 9.33
N ARG A 99 -15.56 -0.37 8.55
CA ARG A 99 -15.41 -0.95 7.21
C ARG A 99 -14.46 -2.12 7.20
N ASP A 100 -14.65 -3.02 6.23
CA ASP A 100 -13.71 -4.12 6.01
C ASP A 100 -12.30 -3.58 5.71
N PRO A 101 -11.24 -4.22 6.22
CA PRO A 101 -9.87 -3.88 5.87
C PRO A 101 -9.65 -3.84 4.36
N LEU A 102 -8.79 -2.92 3.93
CA LEU A 102 -8.41 -2.75 2.53
C LEU A 102 -7.72 -4.02 1.99
N THR A 103 -7.06 -4.79 2.86
CA THR A 103 -6.44 -6.09 2.54
C THR A 103 -7.44 -7.17 2.10
N ASN A 104 -8.73 -6.99 2.38
CA ASN A 104 -9.77 -7.91 1.88
C ASN A 104 -10.06 -7.71 0.39
N VAL A 105 -9.70 -6.54 -0.17
CA VAL A 105 -9.77 -6.30 -1.61
C VAL A 105 -8.58 -6.99 -2.27
N PRO A 106 -8.81 -7.80 -3.33
CA PRO A 106 -7.72 -8.41 -4.08
C PRO A 106 -6.75 -7.37 -4.59
N ASN A 107 -5.46 -7.64 -4.41
CA ASN A 107 -4.40 -6.69 -4.67
C ASN A 107 -3.16 -7.38 -5.24
N MET A 108 -2.30 -6.59 -5.88
CA MET A 108 -1.03 -7.08 -6.43
C MET A 108 0.03 -5.97 -6.43
N PRO A 109 1.28 -6.29 -6.09
CA PRO A 109 2.40 -5.39 -6.31
C PRO A 109 2.74 -5.32 -7.81
N ILE A 110 2.99 -4.11 -8.31
CA ILE A 110 3.35 -3.89 -9.72
C ILE A 110 4.81 -3.50 -9.92
N GLY A 111 5.58 -3.20 -8.87
CA GLY A 111 6.99 -2.79 -9.01
C GLY A 111 7.15 -1.37 -9.56
N GLY A 112 6.22 -0.48 -9.19
CA GLY A 112 6.23 0.93 -9.52
C GLY A 112 6.07 1.27 -11.00
N TRP A 113 6.65 2.39 -11.40
CA TRP A 113 6.49 2.97 -12.75
C TRP A 113 6.82 2.02 -13.89
N GLY A 114 7.86 1.20 -13.71
CA GLY A 114 8.34 0.23 -14.72
C GLY A 114 7.41 -0.95 -14.94
N GLY A 115 6.64 -1.36 -13.92
CA GLY A 115 5.68 -2.44 -14.03
C GLY A 115 4.25 -1.99 -14.30
N TRP A 116 4.07 -0.78 -14.80
CA TRP A 116 2.78 -0.23 -15.24
C TRP A 116 1.96 -1.18 -16.13
N GLN A 117 2.64 -1.92 -17.01
CA GLN A 117 1.98 -2.91 -17.86
C GLN A 117 1.22 -3.97 -17.04
N HIS A 118 1.70 -4.32 -15.85
CA HIS A 118 0.98 -5.23 -14.95
C HIS A 118 -0.31 -4.61 -14.42
N ALA A 119 -0.34 -3.32 -14.10
CA ALA A 119 -1.56 -2.64 -13.65
C ALA A 119 -2.64 -2.57 -14.72
N VAL A 120 -2.26 -2.40 -15.98
CA VAL A 120 -3.23 -2.20 -17.08
C VAL A 120 -3.62 -3.49 -17.82
N SER A 121 -2.77 -4.52 -17.81
CA SER A 121 -3.07 -5.81 -18.47
C SER A 121 -3.80 -6.80 -17.56
N SER A 122 -3.49 -6.80 -16.26
CA SER A 122 -4.16 -7.69 -15.29
C SER A 122 -5.68 -7.54 -15.25
N PRO A 123 -6.26 -6.32 -15.34
CA PRO A 123 -7.71 -6.14 -15.38
C PRO A 123 -8.38 -6.83 -16.56
N VAL A 124 -7.74 -6.82 -17.74
CA VAL A 124 -8.24 -7.50 -18.93
C VAL A 124 -8.21 -9.01 -18.74
N VAL A 125 -7.12 -9.54 -18.20
CA VAL A 125 -6.99 -10.97 -17.88
C VAL A 125 -8.03 -11.40 -16.84
N LEU A 126 -8.23 -10.58 -15.80
CA LEU A 126 -9.19 -10.84 -14.73
C LEU A 126 -10.64 -10.70 -15.21
N HIS A 127 -10.93 -9.74 -16.09
CA HIS A 127 -12.22 -9.59 -16.75
C HIS A 127 -12.56 -10.84 -17.56
N ASN A 128 -11.61 -11.32 -18.39
CA ASN A 128 -11.80 -12.52 -19.20
C ASN A 128 -11.99 -13.78 -18.34
N ALA A 129 -11.36 -13.84 -17.16
CA ALA A 129 -11.49 -14.97 -16.24
C ALA A 129 -12.81 -14.96 -15.44
N ILE A 130 -13.36 -13.78 -15.14
CA ILE A 130 -14.51 -13.62 -14.22
C ILE A 130 -15.81 -13.28 -14.99
N GLY A 131 -15.71 -12.82 -16.23
CA GLY A 131 -16.84 -12.42 -17.08
C GLY A 131 -17.56 -11.16 -16.59
N GLN A 132 -16.91 -10.32 -15.78
CA GLN A 132 -17.50 -9.09 -15.22
C GLN A 132 -16.51 -7.94 -15.26
N GLU A 133 -17.03 -6.72 -15.40
CA GLU A 133 -16.21 -5.50 -15.37
C GLU A 133 -15.65 -5.25 -13.97
N LEU A 134 -14.36 -4.97 -13.89
CA LEU A 134 -13.61 -4.75 -12.66
C LEU A 134 -13.12 -3.31 -12.61
N LYS A 135 -13.37 -2.64 -11.49
CA LYS A 135 -12.80 -1.31 -11.24
C LYS A 135 -11.41 -1.45 -10.63
N VAL A 136 -10.43 -0.85 -11.26
CA VAL A 136 -9.02 -0.99 -10.89
C VAL A 136 -8.54 0.31 -10.27
N TYR A 137 -7.95 0.22 -9.08
CA TYR A 137 -7.30 1.33 -8.42
C TYR A 137 -5.80 1.08 -8.42
N CYS A 138 -5.02 2.02 -8.92
CA CYS A 138 -3.56 1.93 -8.94
C CYS A 138 -2.97 3.08 -8.14
N PHE A 139 -2.07 2.77 -7.21
CA PHE A 139 -1.31 3.77 -6.44
C PHE A 139 0.15 3.72 -6.86
N LEU A 140 0.71 4.87 -7.21
CA LEU A 140 2.11 5.05 -7.58
C LEU A 140 2.75 6.14 -6.72
N ASP A 141 4.02 5.96 -6.43
CA ASP A 141 4.91 6.97 -5.90
C ASP A 141 5.24 7.97 -7.01
N SER A 142 5.61 9.22 -6.67
CA SER A 142 5.95 10.20 -7.71
C SER A 142 7.36 10.00 -8.23
N ASP A 143 8.29 9.47 -7.42
CA ASP A 143 9.69 9.20 -7.80
C ASP A 143 10.42 10.38 -8.50
N TYR A 144 10.00 11.62 -8.21
CA TYR A 144 10.47 12.84 -8.89
C TYR A 144 10.21 12.89 -10.40
N HIS A 145 9.25 12.11 -10.92
CA HIS A 145 8.77 12.27 -12.28
C HIS A 145 8.23 13.68 -12.49
N LEU A 146 8.47 14.21 -13.68
CA LEU A 146 8.02 15.53 -14.07
C LEU A 146 6.48 15.57 -14.12
N PRO A 147 5.85 16.74 -13.86
CA PRO A 147 4.41 16.88 -13.93
C PRO A 147 3.81 16.39 -15.25
N GLU A 148 4.51 16.62 -16.37
CA GLU A 148 4.09 16.19 -17.70
C GLU A 148 4.06 14.65 -17.82
N GLN A 149 5.04 13.95 -17.26
CA GLN A 149 5.10 12.49 -17.26
C GLN A 149 4.00 11.88 -16.38
N ILE A 150 3.68 12.53 -15.27
CA ILE A 150 2.57 12.16 -14.40
C ILE A 150 1.24 12.34 -15.13
N GLU A 151 1.07 13.46 -15.83
CA GLU A 151 -0.14 13.73 -16.61
C GLU A 151 -0.33 12.73 -17.76
N GLU A 152 0.73 12.43 -18.52
CA GLU A 152 0.71 11.37 -19.53
C GLU A 152 0.26 10.02 -18.94
N ARG A 153 0.71 9.71 -17.72
CA ARG A 153 0.31 8.49 -17.02
C ARG A 153 -1.16 8.49 -16.62
N TYR A 154 -1.71 9.63 -16.17
CA TYR A 154 -3.14 9.76 -15.90
C TYR A 154 -3.99 9.60 -17.17
N VAL A 155 -3.56 10.17 -18.30
CA VAL A 155 -4.23 10.03 -19.59
C VAL A 155 -4.27 8.56 -20.01
N ASP A 156 -3.14 7.84 -19.93
CA ASP A 156 -3.07 6.43 -20.27
C ASP A 156 -3.91 5.54 -19.33
N ALA A 157 -3.93 5.85 -18.02
CA ALA A 157 -4.75 5.15 -17.04
C ALA A 157 -6.25 5.29 -17.36
N LYS A 158 -6.70 6.51 -17.68
CA LYS A 158 -8.09 6.78 -18.04
C LYS A 158 -8.51 6.03 -19.31
N ALA A 159 -7.64 5.99 -20.32
CA ALA A 159 -7.91 5.23 -21.55
C ALA A 159 -8.07 3.72 -21.31
N LYS A 160 -7.46 3.19 -20.24
CA LYS A 160 -7.48 1.77 -19.88
C LYS A 160 -8.40 1.44 -18.69
N ASN A 161 -9.29 2.38 -18.32
CA ASN A 161 -10.25 2.23 -17.22
C ASN A 161 -9.60 1.91 -15.86
N VAL A 162 -8.43 2.52 -15.60
CA VAL A 162 -7.71 2.43 -14.33
C VAL A 162 -7.83 3.76 -13.58
N GLU A 163 -8.31 3.70 -12.35
CA GLU A 163 -8.29 4.83 -11.41
C GLU A 163 -6.90 4.95 -10.81
N LEU A 164 -6.07 5.79 -11.43
CA LEU A 164 -4.73 6.06 -10.95
C LEU A 164 -4.74 7.11 -9.84
N HIS A 165 -3.87 6.93 -8.85
CA HIS A 165 -3.45 7.95 -7.92
C HIS A 165 -1.94 7.95 -7.82
N VAL A 166 -1.32 9.09 -8.12
CA VAL A 166 0.11 9.32 -7.90
C VAL A 166 0.28 10.19 -6.66
N TRP A 167 1.08 9.74 -5.69
CA TRP A 167 1.35 10.49 -4.46
C TRP A 167 2.01 11.83 -4.75
N ARG A 168 1.66 12.86 -3.98
CA ARG A 168 2.24 14.20 -4.15
C ARG A 168 3.65 14.30 -3.56
N ARG A 169 3.92 13.58 -2.45
CA ARG A 169 5.29 13.39 -1.95
C ARG A 169 5.96 12.29 -2.76
N LYS A 170 7.28 12.14 -2.59
CA LYS A 170 8.08 11.15 -3.31
C LYS A 170 7.47 9.74 -3.16
N GLU A 171 7.29 9.30 -1.92
CA GLU A 171 6.72 8.01 -1.54
C GLU A 171 5.62 8.20 -0.47
N ILE A 172 4.76 7.20 -0.26
CA ILE A 172 3.73 7.26 0.78
C ILE A 172 4.34 7.39 2.20
N GLU A 173 5.52 6.82 2.44
CA GLU A 173 6.26 6.85 3.70
C GLU A 173 6.63 8.29 4.08
N ASN A 174 6.87 9.17 3.10
CA ASN A 174 7.21 10.56 3.38
C ASN A 174 6.08 11.29 4.10
N TYR A 175 4.83 10.82 4.04
CA TYR A 175 3.73 11.40 4.82
C TYR A 175 3.79 11.04 6.31
N LEU A 176 4.55 10.00 6.69
CA LEU A 176 4.78 9.62 8.09
C LEU A 176 5.86 10.48 8.76
N LEU A 177 6.68 11.19 7.97
CA LEU A 177 7.75 12.07 8.45
C LEU A 177 7.22 13.46 8.81
N ASP A 178 6.26 13.52 9.74
CA ASP A 178 5.76 14.77 10.31
C ASP A 178 6.34 14.97 11.73
N PRO A 179 7.04 16.09 12.00
CA PRO A 179 7.67 16.32 13.31
C PRO A 179 6.68 16.29 14.48
N SER A 180 5.44 16.73 14.29
CA SER A 180 4.43 16.72 15.35
C SER A 180 3.93 15.30 15.66
N VAL A 181 3.78 14.45 14.63
CA VAL A 181 3.46 13.03 14.78
C VAL A 181 4.60 12.30 15.51
N LEU A 182 5.84 12.51 15.08
CA LEU A 182 7.02 11.91 15.69
C LEU A 182 7.20 12.35 17.15
N HIS A 183 7.02 13.64 17.44
CA HIS A 183 7.02 14.16 18.81
C HIS A 183 5.99 13.45 19.70
N ARG A 184 4.75 13.27 19.22
CA ARG A 184 3.70 12.55 19.99
C ARG A 184 4.09 11.10 20.24
N LEU A 185 4.65 10.42 19.24
CA LEU A 185 5.10 9.03 19.37
C LEU A 185 6.24 8.89 20.38
N ILE A 186 7.25 9.78 20.31
CA ILE A 186 8.39 9.79 21.24
C ILE A 186 7.88 10.07 22.64
N SER A 187 7.05 11.10 22.83
CA SER A 187 6.49 11.48 24.12
C SER A 187 5.70 10.34 24.77
N ALA A 188 4.89 9.62 23.99
CA ALA A 188 4.12 8.49 24.48
C ALA A 188 4.99 7.27 24.87
N ARG A 189 6.20 7.15 24.31
CA ARG A 189 7.15 6.06 24.58
C ARG A 189 8.26 6.46 25.56
N SER A 190 8.39 7.74 25.90
CA SER A 190 9.36 8.24 26.86
C SER A 190 9.12 7.62 28.24
N ARG A 191 10.21 7.28 28.93
CA ARG A 191 10.14 6.80 30.32
C ARG A 191 9.58 7.92 31.21
N LYS A 192 8.79 7.53 32.23
CA LYS A 192 8.32 8.48 33.25
C LYS A 192 9.51 9.24 33.85
N GLY A 193 9.42 10.57 33.88
CA GLY A 193 10.47 11.45 34.40
C GLY A 193 11.52 11.90 33.38
N VAL A 194 11.47 11.42 32.13
CA VAL A 194 12.30 11.94 31.04
C VAL A 194 11.51 12.99 30.28
N GLN A 195 12.07 14.20 30.18
CA GLN A 195 11.49 15.25 29.33
C GLN A 195 11.61 14.83 27.87
N ALA A 196 10.46 14.75 27.19
CA ALA A 196 10.44 14.49 25.77
C ALA A 196 11.03 15.70 25.00
N PRO A 197 11.72 15.47 23.86
CA PRO A 197 12.16 16.56 23.01
C PRO A 197 10.96 17.34 22.51
N THR A 198 11.14 18.63 22.27
CA THR A 198 10.18 19.52 21.63
C THR A 198 10.02 19.20 20.15
N VAL A 199 8.94 19.68 19.52
CA VAL A 199 8.70 19.49 18.07
C VAL A 199 9.86 20.06 17.24
N ALA A 200 10.40 21.21 17.63
CA ALA A 200 11.53 21.85 16.94
C ALA A 200 12.82 21.02 17.06
N GLU A 201 13.09 20.43 18.22
CA GLU A 201 14.24 19.52 18.40
C GLU A 201 14.09 18.26 17.55
N VAL A 202 12.87 17.71 17.44
CA VAL A 202 12.59 16.58 16.55
C VAL A 202 12.79 16.96 15.09
N GLU A 203 12.30 18.12 14.65
CA GLU A 203 12.47 18.63 13.28
C GLU A 203 13.94 18.81 12.92
N ASN A 204 14.71 19.49 13.79
CA ASN A 204 16.15 19.65 13.62
C ASN A 204 16.87 18.30 13.53
N LYS A 205 16.49 17.34 14.39
CA LYS A 205 17.13 16.02 14.39
C LYS A 205 16.80 15.21 13.13
N VAL A 206 15.59 15.32 12.61
CA VAL A 206 15.21 14.73 11.31
C VAL A 206 16.06 15.35 10.20
N GLY A 207 16.24 16.68 10.19
CA GLY A 207 17.10 17.38 9.25
C GLY A 207 18.56 16.88 9.28
N GLU A 208 19.17 16.80 10.46
CA GLU A 208 20.53 16.28 10.63
C GLU A 208 20.70 14.86 10.08
N ILE A 209 19.71 13.99 10.31
CA ILE A 209 19.72 12.61 9.80
C ILE A 209 19.65 12.62 8.27
N VAL A 210 18.76 13.43 7.70
CA VAL A 210 18.62 13.58 6.24
C VAL A 210 19.92 14.08 5.60
N ASP A 211 20.58 15.09 6.19
CA ASP A 211 21.85 15.61 5.69
C ASP A 211 22.97 14.55 5.72
N THR A 212 22.97 13.71 6.74
CA THR A 212 23.91 12.58 6.84
C THR A 212 23.73 11.62 5.67
N PHE A 213 22.48 11.29 5.31
CA PHE A 213 22.17 10.46 4.15
C PHE A 213 22.50 11.15 2.82
N TYR A 214 22.26 12.46 2.71
CA TYR A 214 22.59 13.23 1.51
C TYR A 214 24.09 13.16 1.19
N ALA A 215 24.94 13.33 2.20
CA ALA A 215 26.39 13.22 2.04
C ALA A 215 26.84 11.83 1.55
N THR A 216 26.12 10.77 1.91
CA THR A 216 26.39 9.40 1.44
C THR A 216 25.93 9.19 0.00
N VAL A 217 24.73 9.68 -0.36
CA VAL A 217 24.17 9.54 -1.71
C VAL A 217 25.00 10.31 -2.73
N VAL A 218 25.38 11.57 -2.44
CA VAL A 218 26.20 12.39 -3.36
C VAL A 218 27.59 11.78 -3.60
N LYS A 219 28.20 11.13 -2.60
CA LYS A 219 29.48 10.43 -2.78
C LYS A 219 29.37 9.18 -3.68
N GLY A 220 28.19 8.58 -3.80
CA GLY A 220 27.91 7.48 -4.72
C GLY A 220 27.72 7.91 -6.18
N PHE A 221 27.43 9.19 -6.43
CA PHE A 221 27.29 9.79 -7.76
C PHE A 221 28.55 10.56 -8.22
N GLY A 222 29.72 10.23 -7.68
CA GLY A 222 30.99 10.76 -8.18
C GLY A 222 31.10 10.56 -9.71
N PRO A 223 31.58 11.57 -10.46
CA PRO A 223 31.48 11.57 -11.91
C PRO A 223 32.27 10.39 -12.47
N LYS A 224 31.63 9.54 -13.28
CA LYS A 224 32.37 8.78 -14.29
C LYS A 224 33.06 9.83 -15.15
N SER A 225 34.38 9.92 -15.02
CA SER A 225 35.23 10.83 -15.78
C SER A 225 34.81 10.80 -17.26
N PRO A 226 34.41 11.93 -17.86
CA PRO A 226 34.15 11.95 -19.28
C PRO A 226 35.48 11.73 -20.00
N SER A 227 35.53 10.73 -20.87
CA SER A 227 36.57 10.65 -21.90
C SER A 227 36.49 11.94 -22.72
N VAL A 228 37.51 12.78 -22.54
CA VAL A 228 37.67 14.04 -23.24
C VAL A 228 37.63 13.79 -24.74
N SER A 229 36.62 14.35 -25.42
CA SER A 229 36.73 14.73 -26.83
C SER A 229 36.29 16.18 -26.95
N HIS A 230 37.16 17.00 -27.52
CA HIS A 230 37.01 18.43 -27.67
C HIS A 230 35.87 18.78 -28.61
N SER A 231 34.98 19.69 -28.19
CA SER A 231 34.59 20.88 -28.96
C SER A 231 33.61 21.70 -28.11
N GLY A 232 33.91 22.99 -27.97
CA GLY A 232 33.22 23.87 -27.05
C GLY A 232 31.83 24.28 -27.54
N HIS A 233 30.97 24.62 -26.59
CA HIS A 233 30.17 25.85 -26.61
C HIS A 233 29.64 26.08 -25.18
N SER A 234 29.95 27.26 -24.66
CA SER A 234 29.46 27.81 -23.39
C SER A 234 27.94 28.00 -23.45
N LEU A 235 27.21 27.73 -22.36
CA LEU A 235 26.01 28.49 -21.98
C LEU A 235 25.64 28.32 -20.49
N CYS A 236 25.21 29.45 -19.93
CA CYS A 236 25.01 29.83 -18.53
C CYS A 236 24.13 28.92 -17.65
N LEU A 237 24.53 28.77 -16.39
CA LEU A 237 23.68 28.39 -15.27
C LEU A 237 23.15 29.66 -14.59
N GLU A 238 21.84 29.91 -14.66
CA GLU A 238 21.17 30.91 -13.82
C GLU A 238 20.28 30.24 -12.77
N ASN A 239 20.28 30.89 -11.60
CA ASN A 239 19.79 30.46 -10.29
C ASN A 239 18.28 30.13 -10.25
N PHE A 240 17.91 29.06 -9.55
CA PHE A 240 16.51 28.77 -9.18
C PHE A 240 16.32 28.94 -7.67
N ASP A 241 15.56 29.98 -7.30
CA ASP A 241 15.21 30.38 -5.93
C ASP A 241 13.89 29.69 -5.50
N LEU A 242 13.92 28.97 -4.36
CA LEU A 242 12.85 28.07 -3.89
C LEU A 242 11.90 28.67 -2.84
N THR A 243 11.80 30.00 -2.71
CA THR A 243 11.11 30.62 -1.55
C THR A 243 9.67 31.13 -1.76
N LYS A 244 8.93 30.74 -2.81
CA LYS A 244 7.51 31.17 -2.95
C LYS A 244 6.56 30.11 -3.48
N SER A 245 5.74 29.53 -2.60
CA SER A 245 4.30 29.31 -2.86
C SER A 245 3.55 28.80 -1.61
N ARG A 246 3.12 29.74 -0.77
CA ARG A 246 1.92 29.57 0.04
C ARG A 246 0.72 29.61 -0.91
N LEU A 247 -0.05 28.52 -1.02
CA LEU A 247 -1.38 28.56 -1.62
C LEU A 247 -2.39 27.83 -0.73
N ARG A 248 -3.46 28.56 -0.45
CA ARG A 248 -4.57 28.29 0.47
C ARG A 248 -5.50 27.24 -0.13
N PHE A 249 -5.95 26.29 0.68
CA PHE A 249 -7.06 25.40 0.33
C PHE A 249 -8.39 26.15 0.46
N GLY A 250 -9.16 26.19 -0.62
CA GLY A 250 -10.58 26.52 -0.63
C GLY A 250 -11.39 25.23 -0.74
N ALA A 251 -12.43 25.12 0.08
CA ALA A 251 -13.36 24.01 0.10
C ALA A 251 -14.41 24.13 -1.03
N CYS A 252 -14.74 22.99 -1.64
CA CYS A 252 -16.06 22.65 -2.18
C CYS A 252 -16.25 21.14 -1.99
#